data_AF-A0A843ANM4-F1
#
_entry.id   AF-A0A843ANM4-F1
#
_cell.length_a   1.000
_cell.length_b   1.000
_cell.length_c   1.000
_cell.angle_alpha   90.00
_cell.angle_beta   90.00
_cell.angle_gamma   90.00
#
_symmetry.space_group_name_H-M   'P 1'
#
loop_
_entity.id
_entity.type
_entity.pdbx_description
1 polymer ?
#
loop_
_entity_poly.entity_id
_entity_poly.type
_entity_poly.pdbx_seq_one_letter_code
_entity_poly.pdbx_strand_id
1 'polypeptide(L)' 'DTRKVDGLFISESNPLLVEDSKAVNVPFRWIQSVGDVILLKYFPKRVTAKRPAAKPAQP' A
#
# COMPACT_ATOMS: atom_id res chain seq x y z
N ASP A 1 -16.97 -22.24 2.05
CA ASP A 1 -16.88 -20.84 1.61
C ASP A 1 -16.23 -19.94 2.64
N THR A 2 -15.10 -19.34 2.30
CA THR A 2 -14.44 -18.36 3.19
C THR A 2 -14.06 -17.14 2.36
N ARG A 3 -14.96 -16.16 2.27
CA ARG A 3 -14.64 -14.86 1.68
C ARG A 3 -13.69 -14.15 2.65
N LYS A 4 -12.47 -13.86 2.20
CA LYS A 4 -11.45 -13.15 2.99
C LYS A 4 -11.12 -11.82 2.31
N VAL A 5 -10.82 -10.82 3.14
CA VAL A 5 -10.30 -9.53 2.69
C VAL A 5 -8.78 -9.61 2.73
N ASP A 6 -8.13 -9.41 1.58
CA ASP A 6 -6.67 -9.48 1.47
C ASP A 6 -5.99 -8.16 1.90
N GLY A 7 -6.64 -7.02 1.67
CA GLY A 7 -6.07 -5.72 2.00
C GLY A 7 -6.98 -4.54 1.69
N LEU A 8 -6.51 -3.37 2.07
CA LEU A 8 -7.10 -2.07 1.80
C LEU A 8 -6.37 -1.42 0.65
N PHE A 9 -7.11 -0.89 -0.32
CA PHE A 9 -6.56 -0.07 -1.40
C PHE A 9 -6.84 1.39 -1.08
N ILE A 10 -5.77 2.20 -1.03
CA ILE A 10 -5.83 3.63 -0.71
C ILE A 10 -5.33 4.40 -1.93
N SER A 11 -6.20 5.19 -2.55
CA SER A 11 -5.86 6.18 -3.58
C SER A 11 -5.54 7.53 -2.94
N GLU A 12 -4.86 8.42 -3.68
CA GLU A 12 -4.57 9.79 -3.24
C GLU A 12 -3.85 9.85 -1.89
N SER A 13 -2.78 9.05 -1.78
CA SER A 13 -2.03 8.94 -0.54
C SER A 13 -1.21 10.20 -0.25
N ASN A 14 -0.86 10.41 1.01
CA ASN A 14 -0.09 11.58 1.42
C ASN A 14 1.31 11.58 0.75
N PRO A 15 1.67 12.64 -0.03
CA PRO A 15 2.94 12.69 -0.76
C PRO A 15 4.18 12.70 0.15
N LEU A 16 4.02 13.04 1.44
CA LEU A 16 5.11 12.99 2.42
C LEU A 16 5.44 11.56 2.87
N LEU A 17 4.49 10.63 2.73
CA LEU A 17 4.62 9.23 3.16
C LEU A 17 4.82 8.28 1.98
N VAL A 18 4.19 8.60 0.85
CA VAL A 18 4.20 7.80 -0.38
C VAL A 18 4.66 8.68 -1.53
N GLU A 19 5.63 8.19 -2.29
CA GLU A 19 6.16 8.88 -3.45
C GLU A 19 5.08 9.13 -4.51
N ASP A 20 5.02 10.37 -5.02
CA ASP A 20 4.06 10.85 -6.02
C ASP A 20 2.58 10.65 -5.66
N SER A 21 2.22 10.55 -4.37
CA SER A 21 0.84 10.28 -3.92
C SER A 21 0.23 9.02 -4.54
N LYS A 22 1.08 8.05 -4.91
CA LYS A 22 0.65 6.82 -5.59
C LYS A 22 -0.33 6.02 -4.75
N ALA A 23 -1.19 5.28 -5.42
CA ALA A 23 -2.08 4.36 -4.74
C ALA A 23 -1.27 3.24 -4.05
N VAL A 24 -1.67 2.89 -2.84
CA VAL A 24 -1.00 1.85 -2.03
C VAL A 24 -1.97 0.76 -1.65
N ASN A 25 -1.49 -0.48 -1.65
CA ASN A 25 -2.20 -1.62 -1.10
C ASN A 25 -1.63 -1.94 0.29
N VAL A 26 -2.46 -1.80 1.32
CA VAL A 26 -2.13 -2.11 2.70
C VAL A 26 -2.67 -3.50 3.04
N PRO A 27 -1.81 -4.49 3.31
CA PRO A 27 -2.25 -5.83 3.65
C PRO A 27 -3.13 -5.83 4.91
N PHE A 28 -4.23 -6.59 4.90
CA PHE A 28 -5.16 -6.61 6.04
C PHE A 28 -4.48 -7.08 7.33
N ARG A 29 -3.43 -7.91 7.22
CA ARG A 29 -2.58 -8.35 8.35
C ARG A 29 -1.86 -7.22 9.09
N TRP A 30 -1.69 -6.04 8.48
CA TRP A 30 -1.09 -4.87 9.15
C TRP A 30 -2.10 -4.09 9.97
N ILE A 31 -3.39 -4.34 9.80
CA ILE A 31 -4.44 -3.65 10.54
C ILE A 31 -4.45 -4.18 11.97
N GLN A 32 -4.41 -3.26 12.92
CA GLN A 32 -4.58 -3.55 14.33
C GLN A 32 -6.06 -3.46 14.72
N SER A 33 -6.70 -2.36 14.34
CA SER A 33 -8.08 -2.05 14.71
C SER A 33 -8.78 -1.25 13.60
N VAL A 34 -10.09 -1.44 13.49
CA VAL A 34 -10.97 -0.72 12.55
C VAL A 34 -12.08 -0.04 13.37
N GLY A 35 -12.28 1.25 13.15
CA GLY A 35 -13.35 2.07 13.72
C GLY A 35 -13.53 3.33 12.85
N ASP A 36 -13.79 4.48 13.48
CA ASP A 36 -13.81 5.78 12.78
C ASP A 36 -12.47 6.09 12.10
N VAL A 37 -11.39 5.54 12.65
CA VAL A 37 -10.04 5.55 12.08
C VAL A 37 -9.48 4.13 12.02
N ILE A 38 -8.58 3.89 11.06
CA ILE A 38 -7.88 2.60 10.91
C ILE A 38 -6.50 2.73 11.55
N LEU A 39 -6.20 1.87 12.52
CA LEU A 39 -4.90 1.82 13.17
C LEU A 39 -4.05 0.68 12.60
N LEU A 40 -2.82 0.99 12.17
CA LEU A 40 -1.87 0.02 11.61
C LEU A 40 -0.83 -0.40 12.66
N LYS A 41 -0.56 -1.71 12.75
CA LYS A 41 0.51 -2.29 13.59
C LYS A 41 1.90 -1.85 13.13
N TYR A 42 2.04 -1.67 11.82
CA TYR A 42 3.28 -1.27 11.18
C TYR A 42 2.96 -0.50 9.92
N PHE A 43 3.63 0.64 9.75
CA PHE A 43 3.67 1.36 8.49
C PHE A 43 5.14 1.72 8.19
N PRO A 44 5.65 1.42 6.99
CA PRO A 44 7.01 1.79 6.60
C PRO A 44 7.24 3.29 6.70
N LYS A 45 8.45 3.72 7.05
CA LYS A 45 8.78 5.16 7.11
C LYS A 45 8.65 5.87 5.75
N ARG A 46 8.87 5.17 4.65
CA ARG A 46 8.63 5.63 3.28
C ARG A 46 8.15 4.48 2.41
N VAL A 47 7.15 4.75 1.57
CA VAL A 47 6.69 3.82 0.54
C VAL A 47 7.15 4.36 -0.81
N THR A 48 8.17 3.73 -1.38
CA THR A 48 8.65 4.04 -2.72
C THR A 48 8.13 3.00 -3.70
N ALA A 49 7.78 3.44 -4.90
CA ALA A 49 7.49 2.50 -5.97
C ALA A 49 8.83 1.84 -6.34
N LYS A 50 8.94 0.51 -6.21
CA LYS A 50 10.03 -0.21 -6.88
C LYS A 50 9.89 0.13 -8.36
N ARG A 51 10.86 0.88 -8.91
CA ARG A 51 10.95 1.14 -10.34
C ARG A 51 10.83 -0.23 -11.03
N PRO A 52 9.84 -0.47 -11.89
CA PRO A 52 9.84 -1.70 -12.67
C PRO A 52 11.18 -1.71 -13.41
N ALA A 53 11.97 -2.76 -13.19
CA ALA A 53 13.21 -2.96 -13.94
C ALA A 53 12.85 -2.73 -15.40
N ALA A 54 13.54 -1.78 -16.04
CA ALA A 54 13.29 -1.41 -17.41
C ALA A 54 13.22 -2.71 -18.22
N LYS A 55 12.05 -2.96 -18.82
CA LYS A 55 11.86 -4.11 -19.71
C LYS A 55 13.03 -4.06 -20.70
N PRO A 56 13.89 -5.08 -20.80
CA PRO A 56 15.01 -5.05 -21.74
C PRO A 56 14.39 -4.78 -23.11
N ALA A 57 14.90 -3.77 -23.82
CA ALA A 57 14.50 -3.48 -25.18
C ALA A 57 14.63 -4.77 -25.98
N GLN A 58 13.49 -5.34 -26.35
CA GLN A 58 13.44 -6.58 -27.10
C GLN A 58 13.90 -6.24 -28.53
N PRO A 59 14.88 -6.97 -29.09
CA PRO A 59 15.51 -6.64 -30.37
C PRO A 59 14.56 -6.73 -31.56
#